data_AF-A0A534VJ63-F1
#
_entry.id   AF-A0A534VJ63-F1
#
_cell.length_a   1.000
_cell.length_b   1.000
_cell.length_c   1.000
_cell.angle_alpha   90.00
_cell.angle_beta   90.00
_cell.angle_gamma   90.00
#
_symmetry.space_group_name_H-M   'P 1'
#
loop_
_entity.id
_entity.type
_entity.pdbx_description
1 polymer ?
#
loop_
_entity_poly.entity_id
_entity_poly.type
_entity_poly.pdbx_seq_one_letter_code
_entity_poly.pdbx_strand_id
1 'polypeptide(L)'
;MASANPEDYTSRGRIITPLKDRFDVQIRTHYPRTLPDEIAIMEQEVPVLDRGVREVRVPFFVKEIVAQLTFEARGSNEINQASGVSVRVTINNYESLLSNAEKRAVRTGEREIVPRLSDLPSVLASMAGKIELEYVGEDKKDGDLIDRLINRAVIKVWDKYLKVEALKKVTEHFEAGWGVEVSDQMGSEEYLEGIRHIPGLREGVALLGAFESPALMATGIEFVLEGLHLHQKLNKDRSGGRYAYRA
;
A
#
# COMPACT_ATOMS: atom_id res chain seq x y z
N MET A 1 4.34 0.92 35.79
CA MET A 1 4.83 1.27 34.44
C MET A 1 4.23 2.61 34.07
N ALA A 2 5.04 3.58 33.65
CA ALA A 2 4.57 4.86 33.13
C ALA A 2 5.09 5.02 31.70
N SER A 3 4.29 5.62 30.82
CA SER A 3 4.66 5.94 29.44
C SER A 3 4.33 7.39 29.18
N ALA A 4 5.14 8.04 28.37
CA ALA A 4 4.91 9.41 27.95
C ALA A 4 5.67 9.75 26.67
N ASN A 5 5.15 10.71 25.92
CA ASN A 5 5.78 11.22 24.72
C ASN A 5 6.86 12.26 25.10
N PRO A 6 8.13 12.10 24.67
CA PRO A 6 9.19 13.07 24.93
C PRO A 6 8.85 14.51 24.55
N GLU A 7 8.06 14.71 23.49
CA GLU A 7 7.69 16.02 22.94
C GLU A 7 6.73 16.80 23.88
N ASP A 8 5.83 16.09 24.58
CA ASP A 8 4.85 16.69 25.51
C ASP A 8 5.53 17.37 26.72
N TYR A 9 6.79 17.02 26.99
CA TYR A 9 7.58 17.58 28.07
C TYR A 9 8.20 18.94 27.77
N THR A 10 8.11 19.42 26.53
CA THR A 10 8.69 20.70 26.13
C THR A 10 7.81 21.91 26.49
N SER A 11 6.49 21.72 26.58
CA SER A 11 5.53 22.84 26.70
C SER A 11 4.68 22.86 27.99
N ARG A 12 4.51 21.73 28.71
CA ARG A 12 3.60 21.68 29.89
C ARG A 12 4.12 21.01 31.17
N GLY A 13 5.41 20.68 31.24
CA GLY A 13 6.04 20.28 32.50
C GLY A 13 6.93 19.06 32.32
N ARG A 14 8.24 19.29 32.28
CA ARG A 14 9.26 18.22 32.31
C ARG A 14 9.04 17.38 33.57
N ILE A 15 9.17 16.05 33.47
CA ILE A 15 9.40 15.22 34.66
C ILE A 15 10.61 15.82 35.37
N ILE A 16 10.37 16.38 36.56
CA ILE A 16 11.43 16.95 37.38
C ILE A 16 12.42 15.84 37.74
N THR A 17 13.71 16.16 37.75
CA THR A 17 14.80 15.20 38.04
C THR A 17 14.53 14.33 39.27
N PRO A 18 14.01 14.86 40.40
CA PRO A 18 13.72 14.05 41.58
C PRO A 18 12.67 12.95 41.37
N LEU A 19 11.79 13.11 40.39
CA LEU A 19 10.79 12.11 40.03
C LEU A 19 11.36 11.11 39.01
N LYS A 20 12.25 11.57 38.13
CA LYS A 20 12.97 10.72 37.17
C LYS A 20 13.90 9.74 37.89
N ASP A 21 14.56 10.16 38.96
CA ASP A 21 15.47 9.34 39.77
C ASP A 21 14.75 8.24 40.57
N ARG A 22 13.40 8.26 40.62
CA ARG A 22 12.59 7.21 41.25
C ARG A 22 12.25 6.05 40.31
N PHE A 23 12.70 6.11 39.05
CA PHE A 23 12.54 5.02 38.10
C PHE A 23 13.86 4.26 37.97
N ASP A 24 13.86 2.97 38.30
CA ASP A 24 15.06 2.12 38.20
C ASP A 24 15.51 1.89 36.75
N VAL A 25 14.56 1.91 35.80
CA VAL A 25 14.82 1.65 34.38
C VAL A 25 14.09 2.67 33.51
N GLN A 26 14.81 3.25 32.56
CA GLN A 26 14.25 4.06 31.49
C GLN A 26 14.37 3.33 30.16
N ILE A 27 13.25 3.00 29.54
CA ILE A 27 13.20 2.42 28.18
C ILE A 27 12.77 3.52 27.22
N ARG A 28 13.55 3.71 26.15
CA ARG A 28 13.23 4.64 25.07
C ARG A 28 12.73 3.83 23.88
N THR A 29 11.44 3.92 23.58
CA THR A 29 10.82 3.22 22.46
C THR A 29 11.12 3.94 21.15
N HIS A 30 11.01 3.21 20.05
CA HIS A 30 11.15 3.75 18.70
C HIS A 30 10.20 2.98 17.76
N TYR A 31 9.90 3.57 16.61
CA TYR A 31 9.20 2.86 15.54
C TYR A 31 10.07 1.76 14.93
N PRO A 32 9.48 0.73 14.29
CA PRO A 32 10.22 -0.32 13.61
C PRO A 32 11.24 0.25 12.62
N ARG A 33 12.42 -0.35 12.58
CA ARG A 33 13.54 0.11 11.74
C ARG A 33 13.63 -0.63 10.41
N THR A 34 12.95 -1.77 10.30
CA THR A 34 12.99 -2.62 9.12
C THR A 34 11.57 -2.91 8.64
N LEU A 35 11.40 -3.12 7.33
CA LEU A 35 10.11 -3.52 6.77
C LEU A 35 9.60 -4.85 7.34
N PRO A 36 10.43 -5.89 7.52
CA PRO A 36 9.96 -7.15 8.12
C PRO A 36 9.35 -6.97 9.51
N ASP A 37 9.95 -6.12 10.37
CA ASP A 37 9.40 -5.84 11.70
C ASP A 37 8.04 -5.13 11.61
N GLU A 38 7.90 -4.18 10.70
CA GLU A 38 6.64 -3.46 10.48
C GLU A 38 5.54 -4.39 9.96
N ILE A 39 5.87 -5.29 9.03
CA ILE A 39 4.94 -6.30 8.51
C ILE A 39 4.54 -7.28 9.62
N ALA A 40 5.51 -7.77 10.41
CA ALA A 40 5.22 -8.70 11.49
C ALA A 40 4.26 -8.11 12.53
N ILE A 41 4.46 -6.83 12.91
CA ILE A 41 3.55 -6.14 13.83
C ILE A 41 2.19 -5.92 13.16
N MET A 42 2.15 -5.47 11.91
CA MET A 42 0.91 -5.26 11.16
C MET A 42 0.07 -6.55 11.09
N GLU A 43 0.68 -7.69 10.80
CA GLU A 43 0.00 -8.98 10.71
C GLU A 43 -0.47 -9.49 12.06
N GLN A 44 0.33 -9.29 13.11
CA GLN A 44 -0.04 -9.69 14.47
C GLN A 44 -1.23 -8.88 15.00
N GLU A 45 -1.25 -7.58 14.73
CA GLU A 45 -2.19 -6.64 15.34
C GLU A 45 -3.46 -6.41 14.52
N VAL A 46 -3.51 -6.87 13.25
CA VAL A 46 -4.76 -6.75 12.47
C VAL A 46 -5.85 -7.62 13.11
N PRO A 47 -7.07 -7.08 13.32
CA PRO A 47 -8.15 -7.87 13.88
C PRO A 47 -8.49 -9.09 13.01
N VAL A 48 -8.62 -10.25 13.65
CA VAL A 48 -9.20 -11.43 13.00
C VAL A 48 -10.71 -11.21 12.88
N LEU A 49 -11.17 -10.97 11.65
CA LEU A 49 -12.59 -10.80 11.34
C LEU A 49 -13.16 -12.09 10.77
N ASP A 50 -14.40 -12.42 11.12
CA ASP A 50 -15.15 -13.48 10.45
C ASP A 50 -15.55 -13.01 9.05
N ARG A 51 -14.95 -13.63 8.02
CA ARG A 51 -15.20 -13.34 6.60
C ARG A 51 -16.01 -14.46 5.93
N GLY A 52 -16.70 -15.26 6.74
CA GLY A 52 -17.50 -16.40 6.30
C GLY A 52 -16.64 -17.47 5.61
N VAL A 53 -17.07 -17.88 4.41
CA VAL A 53 -16.39 -18.94 3.63
C VAL A 53 -15.27 -18.43 2.72
N ARG A 54 -14.97 -17.12 2.73
CA ARG A 54 -13.97 -16.55 1.83
C ARG A 54 -12.59 -16.56 2.46
N GLU A 55 -11.66 -17.21 1.77
CA GLU A 55 -10.26 -17.22 2.20
C GLU A 55 -9.59 -15.88 1.89
N VAL A 56 -8.88 -15.31 2.85
CA VAL A 56 -8.05 -14.10 2.64
C VAL A 56 -6.66 -14.54 2.21
N ARG A 57 -6.23 -14.13 1.03
CA ARG A 57 -4.86 -14.37 0.55
C ARG A 57 -4.23 -13.05 0.15
N VAL A 58 -3.11 -12.73 0.76
CA VAL A 58 -2.39 -11.47 0.51
C VAL A 58 -0.99 -11.78 0.01
N PRO A 59 -0.65 -11.42 -1.24
CA PRO A 59 0.71 -11.54 -1.75
C PRO A 59 1.71 -10.76 -0.89
N PHE A 60 2.91 -11.30 -0.69
CA PHE A 60 3.89 -10.69 0.20
C PHE A 60 4.29 -9.27 -0.21
N PHE A 61 4.45 -9.03 -1.52
CA PHE A 61 4.77 -7.68 -2.03
C PHE A 61 3.67 -6.65 -1.71
N VAL A 62 2.40 -7.06 -1.56
CA VAL A 62 1.32 -6.15 -1.14
C VAL A 62 1.52 -5.73 0.31
N LYS A 63 1.91 -6.67 1.19
CA LYS A 63 2.27 -6.37 2.58
C LYS A 63 3.47 -5.42 2.64
N GLU A 64 4.45 -5.65 1.78
CA GLU A 64 5.60 -4.74 1.66
C GLU A 64 5.19 -3.34 1.18
N ILE A 65 4.25 -3.20 0.23
CA ILE A 65 3.76 -1.88 -0.21
C ILE A 65 3.13 -1.13 0.97
N VAL A 66 2.28 -1.80 1.76
CA VAL A 66 1.61 -1.18 2.91
C VAL A 66 2.62 -0.77 3.99
N ALA A 67 3.61 -1.62 4.29
CA ALA A 67 4.68 -1.25 5.21
C ALA A 67 5.59 -0.13 4.66
N GLN A 68 5.93 -0.20 3.37
CA GLN A 68 6.76 0.81 2.70
C GLN A 68 6.07 2.17 2.68
N LEU A 69 4.74 2.22 2.51
CA LEU A 69 3.95 3.45 2.58
C LEU A 69 4.17 4.18 3.91
N THR A 70 4.17 3.47 5.03
CA THR A 70 4.44 4.07 6.34
C THR A 70 5.89 4.55 6.46
N PHE A 71 6.85 3.82 5.88
CA PHE A 71 8.25 4.27 5.82
C PHE A 71 8.42 5.54 4.98
N GLU A 72 7.73 5.63 3.83
CA GLU A 72 7.70 6.85 3.03
C GLU A 72 7.10 8.03 3.80
N ALA A 73 6.06 7.78 4.61
CA ALA A 73 5.44 8.81 5.43
C ALA A 73 6.38 9.30 6.56
N ARG A 74 7.07 8.38 7.25
CA ARG A 74 8.10 8.72 8.27
C ARG A 74 9.29 9.49 7.70
N GLY A 75 9.61 9.28 6.42
CA GLY A 75 10.69 9.99 5.73
C GLY A 75 10.25 11.28 5.03
N SER A 76 8.98 11.67 5.12
CA SER A 76 8.42 12.79 4.36
C SER A 76 8.55 14.11 5.11
N ASN A 77 9.22 15.09 4.51
CA ASN A 77 9.28 16.46 5.03
C ASN A 77 7.94 17.22 4.92
N GLU A 78 6.95 16.66 4.21
CA GLU A 78 5.59 17.23 4.12
C GLU A 78 4.71 16.78 5.30
N ILE A 79 5.21 15.91 6.19
CA ILE A 79 4.51 15.39 7.37
C ILE A 79 5.20 15.90 8.63
N ASN A 80 4.40 16.36 9.60
CA ASN A 80 4.88 16.78 10.90
C ASN A 80 5.48 15.60 11.68
N GLN A 81 6.81 15.59 11.75
CA GLN A 81 7.54 14.51 12.40
C GLN A 81 7.49 14.57 13.94
N ALA A 82 7.09 15.71 14.53
CA ALA A 82 6.90 15.83 15.98
C ALA A 82 5.69 15.00 16.45
N SER A 83 4.63 14.94 15.64
CA SER A 83 3.48 14.08 15.88
C SER A 83 3.77 12.63 15.53
N GLY A 84 4.68 12.41 14.57
CA GLY A 84 5.21 11.12 14.17
C GLY A 84 4.21 10.24 13.44
N VAL A 85 4.70 9.19 12.76
CA VAL A 85 3.86 8.25 12.02
C VAL A 85 3.92 6.87 12.67
N SER A 86 2.90 6.58 13.48
CA SER A 86 2.84 5.34 14.26
C SER A 86 2.55 4.09 13.42
N VAL A 87 2.86 2.92 13.98
CA VAL A 87 2.52 1.61 13.37
C VAL A 87 1.01 1.42 13.19
N ARG A 88 0.17 2.17 13.94
CA ARG A 88 -1.28 2.17 13.72
C ARG A 88 -1.64 2.64 12.31
N VAL A 89 -0.82 3.49 11.68
CA VAL A 89 -1.05 3.87 10.27
C VAL A 89 -0.98 2.62 9.39
N THR A 90 0.08 1.81 9.52
CA THR A 90 0.25 0.56 8.77
C THR A 90 -0.90 -0.41 9.02
N ILE A 91 -1.27 -0.65 10.28
CA ILE A 91 -2.35 -1.58 10.67
C ILE A 91 -3.68 -1.14 10.02
N ASN A 92 -4.05 0.14 10.16
CA ASN A 92 -5.31 0.65 9.61
C ASN A 92 -5.31 0.67 8.07
N ASN A 93 -4.17 0.95 7.45
CA ASN A 93 -4.04 0.92 5.99
C ASN A 93 -4.24 -0.51 5.47
N TYR A 94 -3.63 -1.49 6.15
CA TYR A 94 -3.80 -2.90 5.83
C TYR A 94 -5.26 -3.36 5.99
N GLU A 95 -5.91 -2.97 7.10
CA GLU A 95 -7.33 -3.25 7.34
C GLU A 95 -8.24 -2.62 6.28
N SER A 96 -7.98 -1.36 5.89
CA SER A 96 -8.75 -0.65 4.87
C SER A 96 -8.61 -1.31 3.51
N LEU A 97 -7.38 -1.72 3.16
CA LEU A 97 -7.08 -2.44 1.93
C LEU A 97 -7.84 -3.78 1.87
N LEU A 98 -7.78 -4.56 2.95
CA LEU A 98 -8.50 -5.83 3.07
C LEU A 98 -10.02 -5.65 3.06
N SER A 99 -10.52 -4.56 3.63
CA SER A 99 -11.95 -4.24 3.65
C SER A 99 -12.46 -3.88 2.25
N ASN A 100 -11.68 -3.13 1.46
CA ASN A 100 -12.05 -2.82 0.08
C ASN A 100 -12.00 -4.07 -0.81
N ALA A 101 -10.97 -4.90 -0.64
CA ALA A 101 -10.85 -6.19 -1.33
C ALA A 101 -12.04 -7.13 -1.01
N GLU A 102 -12.44 -7.18 0.26
CA GLU A 102 -13.61 -7.96 0.69
C GLU A 102 -14.91 -7.42 0.09
N LYS A 103 -15.11 -6.10 0.12
CA LYS A 103 -16.24 -5.44 -0.51
C LYS A 103 -16.33 -5.79 -2.00
N ARG A 104 -15.20 -5.78 -2.72
CA ARG A 104 -15.16 -6.26 -4.12
C ARG A 104 -15.60 -7.72 -4.20
N ALA A 105 -14.96 -8.61 -3.44
CA ALA A 105 -15.22 -10.04 -3.52
C ALA A 105 -16.69 -10.39 -3.22
N VAL A 106 -17.32 -9.70 -2.27
CA VAL A 106 -18.75 -9.86 -1.98
C VAL A 106 -19.63 -9.42 -3.16
N ARG A 107 -19.31 -8.28 -3.79
CA ARG A 107 -20.07 -7.72 -4.91
C ARG A 107 -19.94 -8.53 -6.19
N THR A 108 -18.74 -9.04 -6.47
CA THR A 108 -18.43 -9.80 -7.69
C THR A 108 -18.67 -11.30 -7.52
N GLY A 109 -18.97 -11.78 -6.31
CA GLY A 109 -19.18 -13.19 -6.03
C GLY A 109 -17.89 -14.01 -5.94
N GLU A 110 -16.73 -13.37 -5.81
CA GLU A 110 -15.44 -14.07 -5.63
C GLU A 110 -15.41 -14.85 -4.32
N ARG A 111 -14.73 -15.99 -4.36
CA ARG A 111 -14.55 -16.91 -3.23
C ARG A 111 -13.31 -16.62 -2.40
N GLU A 112 -12.38 -15.82 -2.94
CA GLU A 112 -11.15 -15.40 -2.27
C GLU A 112 -11.19 -13.88 -2.10
N ILE A 113 -10.60 -13.40 -1.01
CA ILE A 113 -10.35 -11.98 -0.75
C ILE A 113 -8.87 -11.75 -1.00
N VAL A 114 -8.57 -11.18 -2.17
CA VAL A 114 -7.20 -10.83 -2.56
C VAL A 114 -7.13 -9.33 -2.84
N PRO A 115 -6.35 -8.56 -2.07
CA PRO A 115 -6.17 -7.13 -2.31
C PRO A 115 -5.33 -6.89 -3.56
N ARG A 116 -5.75 -5.91 -4.36
CA ARG A 116 -5.10 -5.46 -5.58
C ARG A 116 -4.59 -4.03 -5.43
N LEU A 117 -3.89 -3.50 -6.42
CA LEU A 117 -3.39 -2.13 -6.37
C LEU A 117 -4.50 -1.10 -6.56
N SER A 118 -5.55 -1.47 -7.29
CA SER A 118 -6.79 -0.71 -7.40
C SER A 118 -7.50 -0.53 -6.04
N ASP A 119 -7.16 -1.33 -5.02
CA ASP A 119 -7.62 -1.13 -3.65
C ASP A 119 -6.78 -0.12 -2.85
N LEU A 120 -5.55 0.19 -3.26
CA LEU A 120 -4.65 1.09 -2.51
C LEU A 120 -5.26 2.47 -2.22
N PRO A 121 -6.06 3.10 -3.10
CA PRO A 121 -6.71 4.37 -2.78
C PRO A 121 -7.60 4.33 -1.52
N SER A 122 -8.04 3.14 -1.07
CA SER A 122 -8.82 2.99 0.17
C SER A 122 -8.05 3.44 1.42
N VAL A 123 -6.71 3.44 1.39
CA VAL A 123 -5.87 3.86 2.52
C VAL A 123 -5.94 5.37 2.77
N LEU A 124 -6.42 6.16 1.80
CA LEU A 124 -6.58 7.60 1.97
C LEU A 124 -7.48 7.91 3.16
N ALA A 125 -8.61 7.19 3.29
CA ALA A 125 -9.53 7.36 4.40
C ALA A 125 -8.91 7.00 5.76
N SER A 126 -8.01 6.01 5.80
CA SER A 126 -7.34 5.62 7.05
C SER A 126 -6.20 6.55 7.44
N MET A 127 -5.59 7.24 6.46
CA MET A 127 -4.43 8.13 6.66
C MET A 127 -4.80 9.59 6.90
N ALA A 128 -5.84 10.13 6.24
CA ALA A 128 -6.17 11.56 6.25
C ALA A 128 -6.43 12.14 7.67
N GLY A 129 -6.86 11.31 8.63
CA GLY A 129 -7.05 11.74 10.02
C GLY A 129 -5.94 11.33 10.99
N LYS A 130 -4.88 10.66 10.51
CA LYS A 130 -3.82 10.07 11.36
C LYS A 130 -2.43 10.63 11.09
N ILE A 131 -2.31 11.48 10.07
CA ILE A 131 -1.06 12.12 9.69
C ILE A 131 -1.32 13.62 9.76
N GLU A 132 -0.47 14.32 10.49
CA GLU A 132 -0.48 15.78 10.51
C GLU A 132 0.48 16.30 9.45
N LEU A 133 0.01 17.19 8.60
CA LEU A 133 0.86 17.84 7.61
C LEU A 133 1.70 18.92 8.29
N GLU A 134 2.99 18.98 7.93
CA GLU A 134 3.79 20.17 8.19
C GLU A 134 3.15 21.32 7.40
N TYR A 135 2.99 22.53 7.94
CA TYR A 135 2.21 23.62 7.30
C TYR A 135 2.59 23.83 5.81
N VAL A 136 1.85 23.19 4.91
CA VAL A 136 1.95 23.37 3.46
C VAL A 136 0.79 24.28 3.12
N GLY A 137 1.06 25.42 2.47
CA GLY A 137 0.07 26.46 2.21
C GLY A 137 -1.27 25.92 1.66
N GLU A 138 -2.32 26.74 1.78
CA GLU A 138 -3.76 26.42 1.66
C GLU A 138 -4.20 25.57 0.43
N ASP A 139 -3.34 25.37 -0.57
CA ASP A 139 -3.64 24.73 -1.85
C ASP A 139 -3.25 23.24 -1.97
N LYS A 140 -2.49 22.64 -1.04
CA LYS A 140 -2.13 21.21 -1.13
C LYS A 140 -3.08 20.33 -0.33
N LYS A 141 -3.84 19.49 -1.02
CA LYS A 141 -4.77 18.52 -0.41
C LYS A 141 -4.00 17.29 0.10
N ASP A 142 -4.37 16.79 1.28
CA ASP A 142 -3.82 15.57 1.89
C ASP A 142 -3.80 14.38 0.91
N GLY A 143 -4.82 14.27 0.06
CA GLY A 143 -4.94 13.23 -0.95
C GLY A 143 -3.77 13.21 -1.94
N ASP A 144 -3.29 14.37 -2.39
CA ASP A 144 -2.18 14.43 -3.36
C ASP A 144 -0.86 13.97 -2.73
N LEU A 145 -0.66 14.25 -1.44
CA LEU A 145 0.50 13.75 -0.71
C LEU A 145 0.42 12.23 -0.54
N ILE A 146 -0.74 11.71 -0.12
CA ILE A 146 -0.95 10.28 0.08
C ILE A 146 -0.75 9.52 -1.24
N ASP A 147 -1.29 10.02 -2.35
CA ASP A 147 -1.09 9.41 -3.68
C ASP A 147 0.39 9.39 -4.07
N ARG A 148 1.15 10.48 -3.81
CA ARG A 148 2.60 10.50 -4.02
C ARG A 148 3.33 9.47 -3.14
N LEU A 149 2.93 9.32 -1.88
CA LEU A 149 3.49 8.35 -0.95
C LEU A 149 3.22 6.91 -1.40
N ILE A 150 2.00 6.62 -1.85
CA ILE A 150 1.62 5.32 -2.43
C ILE A 150 2.50 5.01 -3.64
N ASN A 151 2.62 5.95 -4.59
CA ASN A 151 3.44 5.74 -5.79
C ASN A 151 4.91 5.47 -5.44
N ARG A 152 5.47 6.20 -4.46
CA ARG A 152 6.84 5.96 -3.95
C ARG A 152 6.99 4.59 -3.28
N ALA A 153 5.96 4.12 -2.57
CA ALA A 153 5.97 2.81 -1.96
C ALA A 153 5.90 1.71 -3.02
N VAL A 154 5.01 1.84 -4.00
CA VAL A 154 4.85 0.89 -5.10
C VAL A 154 6.14 0.77 -5.90
N ILE A 155 6.75 1.87 -6.34
CA ILE A 155 7.98 1.82 -7.14
C ILE A 155 9.13 1.15 -6.38
N LYS A 156 9.32 1.47 -5.09
CA LYS A 156 10.38 0.88 -4.25
C LYS A 156 10.21 -0.62 -4.05
N VAL A 157 8.97 -1.10 -3.94
CA VAL A 157 8.71 -2.54 -3.83
C VAL A 157 8.84 -3.20 -5.21
N TRP A 158 8.33 -2.56 -6.26
CA TRP A 158 8.41 -3.06 -7.63
C TRP A 158 9.84 -3.33 -8.09
N ASP A 159 10.74 -2.38 -7.82
CA ASP A 159 12.16 -2.49 -8.18
C ASP A 159 12.90 -3.64 -7.47
N LYS A 160 12.31 -4.23 -6.40
CA LYS A 160 12.86 -5.43 -5.75
C LYS A 160 12.59 -6.70 -6.55
N TYR A 161 11.48 -6.73 -7.31
CA TYR A 161 10.97 -7.94 -7.94
C TYR A 161 11.12 -7.93 -9.46
N LEU A 162 10.97 -6.76 -10.08
CA LEU A 162 10.84 -6.61 -11.52
C LEU A 162 11.84 -5.60 -12.05
N LYS A 163 12.09 -5.71 -13.35
CA LYS A 163 12.90 -4.78 -14.13
C LYS A 163 12.18 -4.47 -15.42
N VAL A 164 12.25 -3.22 -15.87
CA VAL A 164 11.57 -2.77 -17.09
C VAL A 164 12.02 -3.58 -18.30
N GLU A 165 13.30 -3.94 -18.36
CA GLU A 165 13.89 -4.72 -19.46
C GLU A 165 13.26 -6.12 -19.58
N ALA A 166 12.87 -6.74 -18.46
CA ALA A 166 12.22 -8.05 -18.45
C ALA A 166 10.78 -8.00 -19.02
N LEU A 167 10.20 -6.80 -19.11
CA LEU A 167 8.81 -6.56 -19.52
C LEU A 167 8.72 -5.90 -20.90
N LYS A 168 9.80 -5.90 -21.68
CA LYS A 168 9.85 -5.24 -23.00
C LYS A 168 8.73 -5.70 -23.95
N LYS A 169 8.39 -6.99 -23.95
CA LYS A 169 7.29 -7.53 -24.77
C LYS A 169 5.93 -6.94 -24.38
N VAL A 170 5.74 -6.64 -23.09
CA VAL A 170 4.52 -6.01 -22.59
C VAL A 170 4.47 -4.58 -23.09
N THR A 171 5.53 -3.80 -22.92
CA THR A 171 5.57 -2.39 -23.36
C THR A 171 5.38 -2.27 -24.88
N GLU A 172 6.07 -3.10 -25.67
CA GLU A 172 5.92 -3.13 -27.14
C GLU A 172 4.47 -3.45 -27.58
N HIS A 173 3.76 -4.29 -26.82
CA HIS A 173 2.37 -4.62 -27.11
C HIS A 173 1.42 -3.45 -26.86
N PHE A 174 1.65 -2.66 -25.81
CA PHE A 174 0.88 -1.44 -25.55
C PHE A 174 1.18 -0.35 -26.60
N GLU A 175 2.45 -0.20 -27.01
CA GLU A 175 2.86 0.73 -28.07
C GLU A 175 2.19 0.44 -29.42
N ALA A 176 1.78 -0.82 -29.66
CA ALA A 176 1.02 -1.22 -30.85
C ALA A 176 -0.47 -0.80 -30.81
N GLY A 177 -0.89 -0.01 -29.82
CA GLY A 177 -2.25 0.53 -29.71
C GLY A 177 -3.19 -0.28 -28.79
N TRP A 178 -2.64 -1.17 -27.97
CA TRP A 178 -3.42 -1.90 -26.97
C TRP A 178 -3.68 -1.03 -25.73
N GLY A 179 -4.80 -1.30 -25.06
CA GLY A 179 -5.14 -0.68 -23.77
C GLY A 179 -5.93 -1.65 -22.90
N VAL A 180 -5.84 -1.46 -21.59
CA VAL A 180 -6.60 -2.27 -20.62
C VAL A 180 -7.23 -1.39 -19.56
N GLU A 181 -8.49 -1.67 -19.23
CA GLU A 181 -9.20 -1.02 -18.14
C GLU A 181 -9.25 -1.94 -16.92
N VAL A 182 -9.05 -1.36 -15.75
CA VAL A 182 -8.95 -2.06 -14.47
C VAL A 182 -9.72 -1.28 -13.40
N SER A 183 -10.34 -1.95 -12.44
CA SER A 183 -11.12 -1.28 -11.39
C SER A 183 -11.24 -2.13 -10.14
N ASP A 184 -11.37 -1.46 -8.99
CA ASP A 184 -11.67 -2.09 -7.70
C ASP A 184 -13.08 -2.70 -7.64
N GLN A 185 -13.93 -2.43 -8.65
CA GLN A 185 -15.27 -2.99 -8.80
C GLN A 185 -15.35 -4.14 -9.80
N MET A 186 -14.26 -4.46 -10.51
CA MET A 186 -14.21 -5.48 -11.56
C MET A 186 -13.81 -6.84 -11.00
N GLY A 187 -14.48 -7.91 -11.45
CA GLY A 187 -14.15 -9.29 -11.08
C GLY A 187 -12.83 -9.76 -11.68
N SER A 188 -12.16 -10.71 -11.02
CA SER A 188 -10.86 -11.26 -11.43
C SER A 188 -10.94 -11.96 -12.79
N GLU A 189 -12.07 -12.59 -13.11
CA GLU A 189 -12.24 -13.30 -14.39
C GLU A 189 -12.33 -12.35 -15.59
N GLU A 190 -13.07 -11.26 -15.44
CA GLU A 190 -13.17 -10.17 -16.43
C GLU A 190 -11.79 -9.55 -16.68
N TYR A 191 -10.99 -9.45 -15.62
CA TYR A 191 -9.59 -9.03 -15.65
C TYR A 191 -8.71 -9.93 -16.53
N LEU A 192 -8.84 -11.26 -16.35
CA LEU A 192 -8.05 -12.22 -17.10
C LEU A 192 -8.44 -12.25 -18.58
N GLU A 193 -9.71 -12.01 -18.92
CA GLU A 193 -10.17 -11.99 -20.30
C GLU A 193 -9.46 -10.94 -21.15
N GLY A 194 -9.41 -9.69 -20.69
CA GLY A 194 -8.76 -8.59 -21.43
C GLY A 194 -7.24 -8.72 -21.55
N ILE A 195 -6.63 -9.54 -20.71
CA ILE A 195 -5.18 -9.51 -20.48
C ILE A 195 -4.46 -10.79 -20.91
N ARG A 196 -5.21 -11.89 -21.10
CA ARG A 196 -4.69 -13.18 -21.60
C ARG A 196 -3.88 -13.08 -22.90
N HIS A 197 -4.10 -12.04 -23.69
CA HIS A 197 -3.47 -11.84 -24.99
C HIS A 197 -2.19 -11.00 -24.97
N ILE A 198 -1.81 -10.43 -23.82
CA ILE A 198 -0.63 -9.55 -23.72
C ILE A 198 0.65 -10.41 -23.65
N PRO A 199 1.51 -10.39 -24.68
CA PRO A 199 2.72 -11.20 -24.70
C PRO A 199 3.71 -10.79 -23.60
N GLY A 200 4.33 -11.76 -22.91
CA GLY A 200 5.33 -11.50 -21.88
C GLY A 200 4.77 -11.15 -20.50
N LEU A 201 3.47 -10.87 -20.39
CA LEU A 201 2.88 -10.44 -19.12
C LEU A 201 2.79 -11.58 -18.10
N ARG A 202 2.40 -12.78 -18.55
CA ARG A 202 2.33 -13.95 -17.66
C ARG A 202 3.71 -14.32 -17.14
N GLU A 203 4.74 -14.21 -17.97
CA GLU A 203 6.13 -14.40 -17.60
C GLU A 203 6.58 -13.36 -16.58
N GLY A 204 6.20 -12.10 -16.76
CA GLY A 204 6.44 -11.03 -15.78
C GLY A 204 5.78 -11.30 -14.43
N VAL A 205 4.51 -11.72 -14.43
CA VAL A 205 3.79 -12.07 -13.20
C VAL A 205 4.42 -13.29 -12.51
N ALA A 206 4.91 -14.28 -13.26
CA ALA A 206 5.55 -15.46 -12.69
C ALA A 206 6.83 -15.14 -11.90
N LEU A 207 7.49 -13.99 -12.14
CA LEU A 207 8.63 -13.52 -11.34
C LEU A 207 8.23 -13.10 -9.92
N LEU A 208 6.95 -12.77 -9.70
CA LEU A 208 6.42 -12.35 -8.40
C LEU A 208 6.05 -13.55 -7.50
N GLY A 209 6.01 -14.76 -8.07
CA GLY A 209 5.65 -15.99 -7.36
C GLY A 209 4.66 -16.87 -8.13
N ALA A 210 4.21 -17.94 -7.48
CA ALA A 210 3.17 -18.81 -8.01
C ALA A 210 1.78 -18.23 -7.70
N PHE A 211 1.04 -17.84 -8.74
CA PHE A 211 -0.34 -17.37 -8.62
C PHE A 211 -1.28 -18.46 -9.14
N GLU A 212 -1.94 -19.13 -8.20
CA GLU A 212 -2.73 -20.35 -8.45
C GLU A 212 -4.21 -20.07 -8.71
N SER A 213 -4.65 -18.82 -8.52
CA SER A 213 -6.04 -18.42 -8.69
C SER A 213 -6.20 -17.14 -9.51
N PRO A 214 -7.38 -16.88 -10.10
CA PRO A 214 -7.64 -15.66 -10.84
C PRO A 214 -7.41 -14.38 -10.04
N ALA A 215 -7.80 -14.35 -8.77
CA ALA A 215 -7.68 -13.18 -7.91
C ALA A 215 -6.21 -12.84 -7.59
N LEU A 216 -5.41 -13.88 -7.37
CA LEU A 216 -3.96 -13.79 -7.24
C LEU A 216 -3.30 -13.27 -8.52
N MET A 217 -3.66 -13.84 -9.68
CA MET A 217 -3.15 -13.40 -10.98
C MET A 217 -3.48 -11.93 -11.26
N ALA A 218 -4.71 -11.48 -10.98
CA ALA A 218 -5.12 -10.08 -11.18
C ALA A 218 -4.25 -9.11 -10.37
N THR A 219 -3.91 -9.47 -9.13
CA THR A 219 -3.04 -8.67 -8.27
C THR A 219 -1.63 -8.54 -8.83
N GLY A 220 -1.04 -9.64 -9.31
CA GLY A 220 0.28 -9.64 -9.94
C GLY A 220 0.32 -8.83 -11.23
N ILE A 221 -0.74 -8.94 -12.05
CA ILE A 221 -0.89 -8.15 -13.28
C ILE A 221 -0.95 -6.65 -12.95
N GLU A 222 -1.79 -6.26 -12.00
CA GLU A 222 -1.88 -4.86 -11.57
C GLU A 222 -0.53 -4.32 -11.13
N PHE A 223 0.24 -5.12 -10.38
CA PHE A 223 1.58 -4.74 -9.95
C PHE A 223 2.54 -4.51 -11.11
N VAL A 224 2.49 -5.35 -12.15
CA VAL A 224 3.27 -5.15 -13.38
C VAL A 224 2.87 -3.84 -14.07
N LEU A 225 1.58 -3.63 -14.30
CA LEU A 225 1.06 -2.47 -15.04
C LEU A 225 1.32 -1.15 -14.31
N GLU A 226 1.07 -1.10 -13.00
CA GLU A 226 1.30 0.09 -12.19
C GLU A 226 2.79 0.44 -12.15
N GLY A 227 3.69 -0.54 -11.99
CA GLY A 227 5.12 -0.25 -12.02
C GLY A 227 5.60 0.26 -13.39
N LEU A 228 5.11 -0.33 -14.49
CA LEU A 228 5.39 0.19 -15.83
C LEU A 228 4.89 1.63 -16.00
N HIS A 229 3.72 1.95 -15.46
CA HIS A 229 3.22 3.32 -15.45
C HIS A 229 4.12 4.28 -14.65
N LEU A 230 4.52 3.89 -13.44
CA LEU A 230 5.39 4.69 -12.58
C LEU A 230 6.81 4.87 -13.16
N HIS A 231 7.26 3.93 -13.98
CA HIS A 231 8.49 4.02 -14.80
C HIS A 231 8.28 4.73 -16.15
N GLN A 232 7.15 5.40 -16.34
CA GLN A 232 6.80 6.18 -17.55
C GLN A 232 6.83 5.34 -18.84
N LYS A 233 6.52 4.05 -18.74
CA LYS A 233 6.37 3.14 -19.89
C LYS A 233 4.92 2.96 -20.32
N LEU A 234 3.98 3.31 -19.46
CA LEU A 234 2.55 3.32 -19.74
C LEU A 234 1.93 4.61 -19.17
N ASN A 235 0.93 5.12 -19.87
CA ASN A 235 0.02 6.14 -19.36
C ASN A 235 -1.09 5.46 -18.55
N LYS A 236 -1.55 6.14 -17.48
CA LYS A 236 -2.66 5.71 -16.65
C LYS A 236 -3.67 6.85 -16.54
N ASP A 237 -4.88 6.63 -17.06
CA ASP A 237 -5.99 7.56 -16.93
C ASP A 237 -6.97 7.06 -15.88
N ARG A 238 -7.49 7.97 -15.05
CA ARG A 238 -8.49 7.66 -14.02
C ARG A 238 -9.83 8.27 -14.41
N SER A 239 -10.87 7.43 -14.51
CA SER A 239 -12.24 7.87 -14.78
C SER A 239 -13.23 7.07 -13.94
N GLY A 240 -13.99 7.73 -13.06
CA GLY A 240 -15.08 7.08 -12.32
C GLY A 240 -14.69 5.85 -11.47
N GLY A 241 -13.45 5.77 -10.96
CA GLY A 241 -12.96 4.59 -10.21
C GLY A 241 -12.42 3.45 -11.09
N ARG A 242 -12.33 3.69 -12.40
CA ARG A 242 -11.62 2.84 -13.37
C ARG A 242 -10.28 3.48 -13.70
N TYR A 243 -9.29 2.63 -13.93
CA TYR A 243 -7.97 2.99 -14.41
C TYR A 243 -7.76 2.36 -15.78
N ALA A 244 -7.41 3.18 -16.77
CA ALA A 244 -7.08 2.71 -18.10
C ALA A 244 -5.58 2.85 -18.33
N TYR A 245 -4.92 1.75 -18.67
CA TYR A 245 -3.53 1.72 -19.08
C TYR A 245 -3.42 1.70 -20.60
N ARG A 246 -2.54 2.53 -21.15
CA ARG A 246 -2.24 2.63 -22.59
C ARG A 246 -0.80 3.11 -22.79
N ALA A 247 -0.29 3.03 -24.02
CA ALA A 247 0.99 3.67 -24.37
C ALA A 247 0.92 5.21 -24.27
#